data_AF-A0A3B5QCC8-F1
#
_entry.id   AF-A0A3B5QCC8-F1
#
_cell.length_a   1.000
_cell.length_b   1.000
_cell.length_c   1.000
_cell.angle_alpha   90.00
_cell.angle_beta   90.00
_cell.angle_gamma   90.00
#
_symmetry.space_group_name_H-M   'P 1'
#
loop_
_entity.id
_entity.type
_entity.pdbx_description
1 polymer ?
#
loop_
_entity_poly.entity_id
_entity_poly.type
_entity_poly.pdbx_seq_one_letter_code
_entity_poly.pdbx_strand_id
1 'polypeptide(L)'
;MVQTIAEQHSLIQSHEVVLRALSERQEETNQRLDQLASLLRDLQPTHPIHDVRAPTPEKFSGEQGGCGGFLLQCSLSFNRSPLAYPHDEAKISFVLGLLTGKALRWAEARFSGPTEFGYPNKHDSGPYEI
;
A
#
# COMPACT_ATOMS: atom_id res chain seq x y z
N MET A 1 -7.67 -44.63 -50.13
CA MET A 1 -8.86 -43.81 -49.78
C MET A 1 -9.55 -44.25 -48.49
N VAL A 2 -9.78 -45.54 -48.23
CA VAL A 2 -10.47 -45.98 -47.00
C VAL A 2 -9.61 -45.81 -45.73
N GLN A 3 -8.30 -46.07 -45.80
CA GLN A 3 -7.35 -45.92 -44.68
C GLN A 3 -7.31 -44.49 -44.10
N THR A 4 -7.26 -43.50 -44.99
CA THR A 4 -7.19 -42.06 -44.66
C THR A 4 -8.45 -41.53 -43.97
N ILE A 5 -9.62 -42.14 -44.21
CA ILE A 5 -10.88 -41.74 -43.57
C ILE A 5 -10.92 -42.22 -42.11
N ALA A 6 -10.44 -43.43 -41.84
CA ALA A 6 -10.37 -43.98 -40.48
C ALA A 6 -9.43 -43.17 -39.58
N GLU A 7 -8.30 -42.71 -40.12
CA GLU A 7 -7.34 -41.85 -39.43
C GLU A 7 -7.96 -40.48 -39.07
N GLN A 8 -8.66 -39.84 -40.00
CA GLN A 8 -9.35 -38.57 -39.72
C GLN A 8 -10.44 -38.71 -38.68
N HIS A 9 -11.20 -39.82 -38.71
CA HIS A 9 -12.23 -40.08 -37.72
C HIS A 9 -11.65 -40.26 -36.32
N SER A 10 -10.53 -40.98 -36.19
CA SER A 10 -9.79 -41.13 -34.93
C SER A 10 -9.29 -39.78 -34.39
N LEU A 11 -8.77 -38.92 -35.27
CA LEU A 11 -8.29 -37.59 -34.88
C LEU A 11 -9.44 -36.70 -34.36
N ILE A 12 -10.61 -36.74 -35.01
CA ILE A 12 -11.79 -35.98 -34.58
C ILE A 12 -12.25 -36.45 -33.19
N GLN A 13 -12.32 -37.76 -32.97
CA GLN A 13 -12.67 -38.31 -31.65
C GLN A 13 -11.67 -37.88 -30.58
N SER A 14 -10.37 -37.84 -30.92
CA SER A 14 -9.33 -37.34 -30.02
C SER A 14 -9.55 -35.87 -29.64
N HIS A 15 -9.85 -35.01 -30.62
CA HIS A 15 -10.17 -33.60 -30.35
C HIS A 15 -11.40 -33.42 -29.46
N GLU A 16 -12.46 -34.20 -29.66
CA GLU A 16 -13.66 -34.12 -28.82
C GLU A 16 -13.37 -34.48 -27.36
N VAL A 17 -12.54 -35.49 -27.12
CA VAL A 17 -12.10 -35.86 -25.77
C VAL A 17 -11.31 -34.73 -25.13
N VAL A 18 -10.38 -34.13 -25.87
CA VAL A 18 -9.57 -33.00 -25.37
C VAL A 18 -10.44 -31.79 -25.06
N LEU A 19 -11.38 -31.43 -25.94
CA LEU A 19 -12.30 -30.31 -25.72
C LEU A 19 -13.17 -30.52 -24.48
N ARG A 20 -13.65 -31.75 -24.25
CA ARG A 20 -14.41 -32.09 -23.06
C ARG A 20 -13.58 -31.93 -21.79
N ALA A 21 -12.36 -32.48 -21.79
CA ALA A 21 -11.45 -32.35 -20.65
C ALA A 21 -11.07 -30.89 -20.36
N LEU A 22 -10.88 -30.07 -21.41
CA LEU A 22 -10.63 -28.64 -21.25
C LEU A 22 -11.85 -27.91 -20.67
N SER A 23 -13.07 -28.27 -21.11
CA SER A 23 -14.31 -27.70 -20.57
C SER A 23 -14.48 -28.02 -19.09
N GLU A 24 -14.27 -29.27 -18.69
CA GLU A 24 -14.34 -29.70 -17.29
C GLU A 24 -13.33 -28.95 -16.42
N ARG A 25 -12.09 -28.79 -16.91
CA ARG A 25 -11.06 -28.05 -16.19
C ARG A 25 -11.36 -26.55 -16.10
N GLN A 26 -11.97 -25.97 -17.14
CA GLN A 26 -12.41 -24.59 -17.11
C GLN A 26 -13.51 -24.40 -16.06
N GLU A 27 -14.47 -25.32 -16.00
CA GLU A 27 -15.54 -25.29 -15.01
C GLU A 27 -15.00 -25.40 -13.59
N GLU A 28 -14.06 -26.30 -13.33
CA GLU A 28 -13.39 -26.40 -12.03
C GLU A 28 -12.67 -25.10 -11.65
N THR A 29 -11.99 -24.47 -12.61
CA THR A 29 -11.29 -23.20 -12.38
C THR A 29 -12.28 -22.08 -12.04
N ASN A 30 -13.40 -22.02 -12.75
CA ASN A 30 -14.47 -21.06 -12.49
C ASN A 30 -15.09 -21.29 -11.09
N GLN A 31 -15.38 -22.54 -10.74
CA GLN A 31 -15.92 -22.88 -9.41
C GLN A 31 -14.95 -22.48 -8.29
N ARG A 32 -13.64 -22.65 -8.48
CA ARG A 32 -12.63 -22.19 -7.50
C ARG A 32 -12.59 -20.67 -7.40
N LEU A 33 -12.73 -19.95 -8.51
CA LEU A 33 -12.80 -18.48 -8.50
C LEU A 33 -14.03 -17.99 -7.72
N ASP A 34 -15.20 -18.61 -7.93
CA ASP A 34 -16.42 -18.26 -7.21
C ASP A 34 -16.29 -18.53 -5.70
N GLN A 35 -15.67 -19.65 -5.33
CA GLN A 35 -15.39 -19.97 -3.92
C GLN A 35 -14.47 -18.93 -3.27
N LEU A 36 -13.37 -18.58 -3.94
CA LEU A 36 -12.46 -17.53 -3.45
C LEU A 36 -13.16 -16.18 -3.34
N ALA A 37 -14.00 -15.83 -4.31
CA ALA A 37 -14.77 -14.58 -4.28
C ALA A 37 -15.79 -14.54 -3.13
N SER A 38 -16.39 -15.67 -2.75
CA SER A 38 -17.24 -15.78 -1.56
C SER A 38 -16.44 -15.61 -0.28
N LEU A 39 -15.32 -16.34 -0.14
CA LEU A 39 -14.46 -16.27 1.05
C LEU A 39 -13.94 -14.84 1.27
N LEU A 40 -13.49 -14.17 0.22
CA LEU A 40 -13.02 -12.79 0.31
C LEU A 40 -14.13 -11.84 0.76
N ARG A 41 -15.38 -12.08 0.35
CA ARG A 41 -16.54 -11.27 0.73
C ARG A 41 -16.91 -11.46 2.20
N ASP A 42 -16.85 -12.69 2.69
CA ASP A 42 -17.10 -13.00 4.10
C ASP A 42 -15.98 -12.47 5.01
N LEU A 43 -14.76 -12.36 4.48
CA LEU A 43 -13.62 -11.75 5.17
C LEU A 43 -13.60 -10.22 5.10
N GLN A 44 -14.36 -9.59 4.19
CA GLN A 44 -14.47 -8.14 4.20
C GLN A 44 -15.19 -7.72 5.49
N PRO A 45 -14.59 -6.85 6.32
CA PRO A 45 -15.28 -6.29 7.47
C PRO A 45 -16.54 -5.58 6.97
N THR A 46 -17.72 -6.16 7.25
CA THR A 46 -19.03 -5.58 6.90
C THR A 46 -19.38 -4.36 7.73
N HIS A 47 -18.53 -4.01 8.69
CA HIS A 47 -18.65 -2.76 9.41
C HIS A 47 -18.06 -1.67 8.54
N PRO A 48 -18.75 -0.52 8.33
CA PRO A 48 -18.02 0.68 7.98
C PRO A 48 -16.90 0.74 9.01
N ILE A 49 -15.66 0.78 8.55
CA ILE A 49 -14.58 1.26 9.40
C ILE A 49 -15.05 2.66 9.74
N HIS A 50 -15.75 2.78 10.86
CA HIS A 50 -15.75 4.00 11.62
C HIS A 50 -14.27 4.10 11.97
N ASP A 51 -13.52 4.72 11.05
CA ASP A 51 -12.48 5.62 11.43
C ASP A 51 -13.20 6.54 12.40
N VAL A 52 -13.16 6.14 13.68
CA VAL A 52 -13.28 7.08 14.79
C VAL A 52 -12.12 7.99 14.50
N ARG A 53 -12.39 9.00 13.66
CA ARG A 53 -11.38 9.85 13.06
C ARG A 53 -10.73 10.48 14.26
N ALA A 54 -9.57 9.93 14.61
CA ALA A 54 -8.79 10.40 15.71
C ALA A 54 -8.70 11.91 15.52
N PRO A 55 -8.93 12.71 16.57
CA PRO A 55 -8.74 14.14 16.45
C PRO A 55 -7.34 14.34 15.86
N THR A 56 -7.29 14.98 14.69
CA THR A 56 -6.03 15.31 14.05
C THR A 56 -5.23 16.14 15.06
N PRO A 57 -3.93 15.85 15.26
CA PRO A 57 -3.12 16.63 16.16
C PRO A 57 -3.24 18.13 15.87
N GLU A 58 -3.20 18.95 16.91
CA GLU A 58 -3.21 20.40 16.73
C GLU A 58 -1.99 20.87 15.95
N LYS A 59 -2.17 21.93 15.16
CA LYS A 59 -1.06 22.55 14.42
C LYS A 59 -0.11 23.23 15.39
N PHE A 60 1.19 23.08 15.16
CA PHE A 60 2.23 23.64 16.03
C PHE A 60 2.88 24.86 15.40
N SER A 61 2.91 25.99 16.11
CA SER A 61 3.43 27.26 15.57
C SER A 61 4.91 27.54 15.90
N GLY A 62 5.49 26.73 16.79
CA GLY A 62 6.84 26.92 17.32
C GLY A 62 6.88 27.58 18.70
N GLU A 63 5.77 27.56 19.45
CA GLU A 63 5.71 28.12 20.81
C GLU A 63 6.53 27.32 21.83
N GLN A 64 7.18 28.02 22.75
CA GLN A 64 7.93 27.39 23.84
C GLN A 64 6.97 26.68 24.80
N GLY A 65 7.26 25.42 25.11
CA GLY A 65 6.45 24.58 26.02
C GLY A 65 5.34 23.75 25.35
N GLY A 66 4.97 24.04 24.08
CA GLY A 66 3.95 23.28 23.34
C GLY A 66 4.45 22.00 22.66
N CYS A 67 5.76 21.88 22.46
CA CYS A 67 6.37 20.79 21.69
C CYS A 67 6.07 19.39 22.24
N GLY A 68 6.11 19.21 23.57
CA GLY A 68 5.85 17.91 24.18
C GLY A 68 4.43 17.40 23.93
N GLY A 69 3.43 18.28 24.08
CA GLY A 69 2.03 17.95 23.80
C GLY A 69 1.78 17.64 22.33
N PHE A 70 2.40 18.41 21.43
CA PHE A 70 2.35 18.17 19.99
C PHE A 70 2.92 16.80 19.60
N LEU A 71 4.13 16.46 20.08
CA LEU A 71 4.78 15.17 19.78
C LEU A 71 4.00 13.97 20.34
N LEU A 72 3.37 14.13 21.51
CA LEU A 72 2.50 13.11 22.09
C LEU A 72 1.29 12.85 21.18
N GLN A 73 0.63 13.91 20.70
CA GLN A 73 -0.51 13.78 19.77
C GLN A 73 -0.10 13.09 18.47
N CYS A 74 1.04 13.47 17.87
CA CYS A 74 1.57 12.79 16.67
C CYS A 74 1.82 11.30 16.92
N SER A 75 2.42 10.96 18.07
CA SER A 75 2.69 9.56 18.45
C SER A 75 1.41 8.73 18.59
N LEU A 76 0.35 9.32 19.15
CA LEU A 76 -0.97 8.67 19.24
C LEU A 76 -1.59 8.43 17.86
N SER A 77 -1.45 9.36 16.92
CA SER A 77 -1.90 9.19 15.53
C SER A 77 -1.18 8.03 14.84
N PHE A 78 0.14 7.92 15.00
CA PHE A 78 0.91 6.83 14.40
C PHE A 78 0.54 5.46 15.00
N ASN A 79 0.34 5.39 16.32
CA ASN A 79 -0.05 4.15 16.98
C ASN A 79 -1.46 3.67 16.60
N ARG A 80 -2.37 4.58 16.25
CA ARG A 80 -3.72 4.23 15.79
C ARG A 80 -3.74 3.69 14.37
N SER A 81 -2.83 4.15 13.51
CA SER A 81 -2.80 3.78 12.10
C SER A 81 -1.39 3.38 11.65
N PRO A 82 -0.81 2.30 12.22
CA PRO A 82 0.58 1.90 11.93
C PRO A 82 0.80 1.58 10.44
N LEU A 83 -0.22 1.07 9.75
CA LEU A 83 -0.17 0.80 8.31
C LEU A 83 -0.16 2.07 7.45
N ALA A 84 -0.70 3.19 7.95
CA ALA A 84 -0.67 4.47 7.25
C ALA A 84 0.68 5.19 7.40
N TYR A 85 1.47 4.82 8.42
CA TYR A 85 2.79 5.40 8.69
C TYR A 85 3.87 4.33 8.86
N PRO A 86 4.12 3.51 7.81
CA PRO A 86 5.02 2.35 7.94
C PRO A 86 6.50 2.73 7.94
N HIS A 87 6.84 3.98 7.59
CA HIS A 87 8.21 4.46 7.44
C HIS A 87 8.35 5.82 8.12
N ASP A 88 9.57 6.18 8.50
CA ASP A 88 9.83 7.46 9.15
C ASP A 88 9.57 8.65 8.21
N GLU A 89 9.76 8.51 6.90
CA GLU A 89 9.39 9.54 5.92
C GLU A 89 7.89 9.90 5.98
N ALA A 90 7.02 8.91 6.10
CA ALA A 90 5.57 9.13 6.23
C ALA A 90 5.22 9.85 7.54
N LYS A 91 5.92 9.51 8.63
CA LYS A 91 5.75 10.19 9.93
C LYS A 91 6.27 11.61 9.88
N ILE A 92 7.45 11.85 9.29
CA ILE A 92 8.06 13.17 9.16
C ILE A 92 7.16 14.06 8.29
N SER A 93 6.74 13.59 7.12
CA SER A 93 5.81 14.31 6.24
C SER A 93 4.52 14.71 6.97
N PHE A 94 3.95 13.79 7.77
CA PHE A 94 2.79 14.08 8.60
C PHE A 94 3.06 15.18 9.63
N VAL A 95 4.17 15.10 10.38
CA VAL A 95 4.55 16.14 11.36
C VAL A 95 4.75 17.49 10.70
N LEU A 96 5.43 17.52 9.54
CA LEU A 96 5.67 18.75 8.78
C LEU A 96 4.37 19.40 8.30
N GLY A 97 3.40 18.61 7.86
CA GLY A 97 2.07 19.10 7.46
C GLY A 97 1.26 19.75 8.59
N LEU A 98 1.67 19.52 9.85
CA LEU A 98 1.06 20.12 11.03
C LEU A 98 1.82 21.35 11.55
N LEU A 99 2.98 21.68 10.96
CA LEU A 99 3.73 22.87 11.35
C LEU A 99 3.10 24.13 10.76
N THR A 100 3.18 25.22 11.53
CA THR A 100 2.74 26.56 11.15
C THR A 100 3.73 27.61 11.68
N GLY A 101 3.56 28.87 11.28
CA GLY A 101 4.30 29.99 11.85
C GLY A 101 5.82 29.81 11.79
N LYS A 102 6.48 29.93 12.95
CA LYS A 102 7.95 29.85 13.06
C LYS A 102 8.46 28.43 12.83
N ALA A 103 7.71 27.42 13.25
CA ALA A 103 8.07 26.03 13.04
C ALA A 103 8.06 25.66 11.55
N LEU A 104 7.06 26.13 10.79
CA LEU A 104 7.01 25.91 9.35
C LEU A 104 8.17 26.61 8.62
N ARG A 105 8.46 27.88 8.98
CA ARG A 105 9.61 28.62 8.44
C ARG A 105 10.94 27.89 8.64
N TRP A 106 11.12 27.27 9.82
CA TRP A 106 12.29 26.44 10.09
C TRP A 106 12.32 25.19 9.19
N ALA A 107 11.19 24.52 9.01
CA ALA A 107 11.10 23.34 8.16
C ALA A 107 11.39 23.66 6.69
N GLU A 108 10.82 24.74 6.15
CA GLU A 108 11.07 25.23 4.78
C GLU A 108 12.55 25.54 4.54
N ALA A 109 13.25 26.07 5.55
CA ALA A 109 14.69 26.33 5.45
C ALA A 109 15.55 25.05 5.54
N ARG A 110 15.01 23.99 6.15
CA ARG A 110 15.74 22.74 6.43
C ARG A 110 15.55 21.66 5.37
N PHE A 111 14.40 21.66 4.70
CA PHE A 111 13.99 20.64 3.73
C PHE A 111 13.63 21.32 2.40
N SER A 112 14.35 20.98 1.32
CA SER A 112 14.15 21.61 0.00
C SER A 112 13.08 20.89 -0.82
N GLY A 113 12.64 19.70 -0.41
CA GLY A 113 11.59 18.95 -1.10
C GLY A 113 10.97 17.79 -0.30
N PRO A 114 9.84 17.23 -0.77
CA PRO A 114 9.02 16.25 -0.06
C PRO A 114 9.65 14.86 0.13
N THR A 115 10.87 14.65 -0.37
CA THR A 115 11.58 13.37 -0.34
C THR A 115 12.97 13.51 0.29
N GLU A 116 13.32 14.70 0.81
CA GLU A 116 14.61 14.97 1.47
C GLU A 116 14.53 14.78 2.99
N PHE A 117 13.61 13.94 3.46
CA PHE A 117 13.36 13.74 4.88
C PHE A 117 14.24 12.64 5.50
N GLY A 118 14.93 11.84 4.69
CA GLY A 118 15.72 10.70 5.14
C GLY A 118 16.91 10.37 4.24
N TYR A 119 18.09 10.40 4.85
CA TYR A 119 19.45 10.17 4.35
C TYR A 119 20.11 11.34 3.60
N PRO A 120 21.27 11.85 4.08
CA PRO A 120 22.16 12.58 3.20
C PRO A 120 22.58 11.62 2.10
N ASN A 121 22.36 12.00 0.84
CA ASN A 121 23.07 11.38 -0.26
C ASN A 121 24.55 11.37 0.13
N LYS A 122 25.17 10.19 0.28
CA LYS A 122 26.60 10.04 0.58
C LYS A 122 27.51 10.57 -0.54
N HIS A 123 26.99 11.39 -1.46
CA HIS A 123 27.72 11.98 -2.56
C HIS A 123 28.27 13.37 -2.27
N ASP A 124 28.00 13.96 -1.09
CA ASP A 124 28.55 15.27 -0.73
C ASP A 124 29.47 15.23 0.51
N SER A 125 30.23 14.15 0.64
CA SER A 125 31.46 14.19 1.43
C SER A 125 32.51 14.99 0.64
N GLY A 126 32.37 16.32 0.67
CA GLY A 126 33.41 17.25 0.23
C GLY A 126 34.69 17.04 1.05
N PRO A 127 35.89 17.14 0.43
CA PRO A 127 37.13 16.70 1.06
C PRO A 127 37.82 17.86 1.77
N TYR A 128 37.32 18.32 2.92
CA TYR A 128 38.08 19.29 3.73
C TYR A 128 37.85 19.09 5.23
N GLU A 129 38.55 18.11 5.80
CA GLU A 129 39.07 18.20 7.17
C GLU A 129 40.60 18.33 7.09
N ILE A 130 41.10 19.58 7.15
CA ILE A 130 42.20 20.08 7.99
C ILE A 130 41.93 21.57 8.23
#